data_AF-A0A9W7FFD2-F1
#
_entry.id   AF-A0A9W7FFD2-F1
#
_cell.length_a   1.000
_cell.length_b   1.000
_cell.length_c   1.000
_cell.angle_alpha   90.00
_cell.angle_beta   90.00
_cell.angle_gamma   90.00
#
_symmetry.space_group_name_H-M   'P 1'
#
loop_
_entity.id
_entity.type
_entity.pdbx_description
1 polymer ?
#
loop_
_entity_poly.entity_id
_entity_poly.type
_entity_poly.pdbx_seq_one_letter_code
_entity_poly.pdbx_strand_id
1 'polypeptide(L)'
;MGILISCFRGGNEDTFDPVITTKQEQVKDQSFATAEITKLRSEANRLQSERHTLITQSQTAYKSNKKSLAHTLSLRSKSLLPKITSLNARAVSLILSSQNLSSGVIDLHGLYLPEVLPLLSSFISDSKDYKTILIITGAGHHSKAHDKPVIRPKVEEYLTSKNYKWKEVHKRGAIEVELKGTLHYKQT
;
A
#
# COMPACT_ATOMS: atom_id res chain seq x y z
N MET A 1 47.07 -21.90 19.53
CA MET A 1 46.00 -21.25 20.34
C MET A 1 45.23 -20.30 19.44
N GLY A 2 44.12 -20.77 18.87
CA GLY A 2 43.29 -20.02 17.93
C GLY A 2 42.16 -19.28 18.65
N ILE A 3 41.96 -18.03 18.27
CA ILE A 3 41.07 -17.05 18.88
C ILE A 3 39.60 -17.49 18.80
N LEU A 4 38.92 -17.52 19.96
CA LEU A 4 37.48 -17.67 20.09
C LEU A 4 36.77 -16.48 19.41
N ILE A 5 35.96 -16.76 18.40
CA ILE A 5 34.98 -15.82 17.88
C ILE A 5 33.58 -16.35 18.23
N SER A 6 33.09 -15.85 19.36
CA SER A 6 31.74 -15.38 19.62
C SER A 6 30.58 -16.11 18.94
N CYS A 7 29.85 -16.88 19.76
CA CYS A 7 28.48 -17.30 19.52
C CYS A 7 27.58 -16.07 19.30
N PHE A 8 27.01 -15.92 18.10
CA PHE A 8 25.91 -14.99 17.89
C PHE A 8 24.59 -15.69 18.24
N ARG A 9 24.00 -15.21 19.35
CA ARG A 9 22.74 -15.65 19.95
C ARG A 9 21.57 -15.42 18.99
N GLY A 10 20.62 -16.36 19.08
CA GLY A 10 19.36 -16.35 18.36
C GLY A 10 18.55 -15.07 18.56
N GLY A 11 17.78 -14.76 17.52
CA GLY A 11 16.78 -13.71 17.49
C GLY A 11 15.62 -14.13 16.61
N ASN A 12 14.53 -14.44 17.28
CA ASN A 12 13.11 -14.39 16.90
C ASN A 12 12.64 -15.10 15.62
N GLU A 13 11.77 -16.06 15.90
CA GLU A 13 10.83 -16.73 15.03
C GLU A 13 9.79 -15.73 14.52
N ASP A 14 10.17 -14.88 13.57
CA ASP A 14 9.16 -14.23 12.74
C ASP A 14 8.78 -15.23 11.66
N THR A 15 7.77 -16.04 11.97
CA THR A 15 6.96 -16.76 10.98
C THR A 15 6.43 -15.73 9.99
N PHE A 16 7.20 -15.48 8.93
CA PHE A 16 6.69 -14.88 7.71
C PHE A 16 5.79 -15.93 7.09
N ASP A 17 4.53 -15.92 7.53
CA ASP A 17 3.45 -16.61 6.86
C ASP A 17 3.50 -16.19 5.41
N PRO A 18 3.70 -17.12 4.46
CA PRO A 18 3.47 -16.83 3.07
C PRO A 18 1.96 -16.64 2.95
N VAL A 19 1.49 -15.40 3.07
CA VAL A 19 0.16 -15.04 2.58
C VAL A 19 0.20 -15.37 1.09
N ILE A 20 -0.33 -16.54 0.78
CA ILE A 20 -0.63 -16.99 -0.57
C ILE A 20 -1.67 -15.98 -1.07
N THR A 21 -1.22 -14.92 -1.75
CA THR A 21 -2.11 -14.09 -2.55
C THR A 21 -2.47 -14.92 -3.77
N THR A 22 -3.45 -15.80 -3.57
CA THR A 22 -4.14 -16.52 -4.63
C THR A 22 -4.67 -15.51 -5.65
N LYS A 23 -4.29 -15.74 -6.92
CA LYS A 23 -4.88 -15.21 -8.17
C LYS A 23 -5.91 -14.10 -7.95
N GLN A 24 -5.48 -12.85 -8.15
CA GLN A 24 -6.41 -11.73 -8.30
C GLN A 24 -7.16 -11.89 -9.62
N GLU A 25 -8.36 -12.42 -9.51
CA GLU A 25 -9.40 -12.37 -10.52
C GLU A 25 -9.74 -10.91 -10.78
N GLN A 26 -9.84 -10.56 -12.06
CA GLN A 26 -9.90 -9.19 -12.55
C GLN A 26 -11.17 -8.49 -12.07
N VAL A 27 -11.05 -7.63 -11.05
CA VAL A 27 -12.17 -6.77 -10.62
C VAL A 27 -12.27 -5.58 -11.58
N LYS A 28 -13.14 -5.73 -12.57
CA LYS A 28 -13.72 -4.64 -13.38
C LYS A 28 -14.61 -3.79 -12.47
N ASP A 29 -14.05 -2.73 -11.91
CA ASP A 29 -14.78 -1.53 -11.50
C ASP A 29 -13.74 -0.41 -11.35
N GLN A 30 -13.29 0.10 -12.49
CA GLN A 30 -12.32 1.20 -12.53
C GLN A 30 -12.95 2.34 -13.33
N SER A 31 -13.60 3.28 -12.65
CA SER A 31 -14.12 4.50 -13.28
C SER A 31 -13.01 5.39 -13.86
N PHE A 32 -11.73 5.11 -13.56
CA PHE A 32 -10.56 5.84 -14.04
C PHE A 32 -9.51 4.99 -14.79
N ALA A 33 -9.78 3.70 -15.08
CA ALA A 33 -8.76 2.88 -15.74
C ALA A 33 -8.61 3.17 -17.22
N THR A 34 -7.64 4.01 -17.51
CA THR A 34 -7.06 4.09 -18.84
C THR A 34 -6.29 2.80 -19.12
N ALA A 35 -6.28 2.35 -20.38
CA ALA A 35 -5.55 1.15 -20.82
C ALA A 35 -4.06 1.15 -20.38
N GLU A 36 -3.47 2.33 -20.26
CA GLU A 36 -2.10 2.53 -19.77
C GLU A 36 -1.94 2.15 -18.29
N ILE A 37 -2.87 2.54 -17.41
CA ILE A 37 -2.84 2.19 -15.99
C ILE A 37 -2.94 0.67 -15.83
N THR A 38 -3.85 0.03 -16.56
CA THR A 38 -3.99 -1.42 -16.58
C THR A 38 -2.71 -2.11 -17.05
N LYS A 39 -2.06 -1.58 -18.10
CA LYS A 39 -0.78 -2.09 -18.59
C LYS A 39 0.32 -2.00 -17.53
N LEU A 40 0.48 -0.84 -16.88
CA LEU A 40 1.48 -0.64 -15.83
C LEU A 40 1.25 -1.58 -14.64
N ARG A 41 0.00 -1.70 -14.17
CA ARG A 41 -0.37 -2.62 -13.07
C ARG A 41 -0.15 -4.08 -13.47
N SER A 42 -0.48 -4.46 -14.70
CA SER A 42 -0.28 -5.84 -15.17
C SER A 42 1.21 -6.22 -15.20
N GLU A 43 2.09 -5.33 -15.65
CA GLU A 43 3.53 -5.58 -15.65
C GLU A 43 4.11 -5.60 -14.24
N ALA A 44 3.65 -4.70 -13.36
CA ALA A 44 4.04 -4.72 -11.95
C ALA A 44 3.65 -6.05 -11.28
N ASN A 45 2.42 -6.52 -11.53
CA ASN A 45 1.91 -7.80 -11.02
C ASN A 45 2.72 -8.99 -11.55
N ARG A 46 3.06 -9.00 -12.84
CA ARG A 46 3.90 -10.04 -13.44
C ARG A 46 5.27 -10.14 -12.75
N LEU A 47 5.92 -9.00 -12.53
CA LEU A 47 7.21 -8.95 -11.83
C LEU A 47 7.09 -9.30 -10.35
N GLN A 48 5.97 -8.94 -9.71
CA GLN A 48 5.68 -9.32 -8.33
C GLN A 48 5.51 -10.84 -8.20
N SER A 49 4.83 -11.49 -9.15
CA SER A 49 4.73 -12.96 -9.21
C SER A 49 6.10 -13.61 -9.40
N GLU A 50 6.92 -13.11 -10.33
CA GLU A 50 8.31 -13.60 -10.51
C GLU A 50 9.12 -13.47 -9.21
N ARG A 51 9.03 -12.30 -8.56
CA ARG A 51 9.68 -12.06 -7.27
C ARG A 51 9.23 -13.05 -6.21
N HIS A 52 7.93 -13.33 -6.11
CA HIS A 52 7.39 -14.30 -5.17
C HIS A 52 7.97 -15.69 -5.41
N THR A 53 8.00 -16.14 -6.67
CA THR A 53 8.63 -17.42 -7.05
C THR A 53 10.10 -17.49 -6.62
N LEU A 54 10.88 -16.42 -6.85
CA LEU A 54 12.29 -16.37 -6.43
C LEU A 54 12.46 -16.43 -4.90
N ILE A 55 11.56 -15.80 -4.16
CA ILE A 55 11.55 -15.86 -2.68
C ILE A 55 11.26 -17.29 -2.22
N THR A 56 10.22 -17.92 -2.77
CA THR A 56 9.88 -19.32 -2.45
C THR A 56 11.05 -20.25 -2.75
N GLN A 57 11.67 -20.11 -3.93
CA GLN A 57 12.85 -20.89 -4.31
C GLN A 57 14.04 -20.64 -3.37
N SER A 58 14.29 -19.38 -2.99
CA SER A 58 15.33 -19.01 -2.04
C SER A 58 15.11 -19.66 -0.68
N GLN A 59 13.88 -19.66 -0.18
CA GLN A 59 13.52 -20.29 1.09
C GLN A 59 13.70 -21.81 1.03
N THR A 60 13.27 -22.44 -0.05
CA THR A 60 13.50 -23.89 -0.27
C THR A 60 14.99 -24.22 -0.34
N ALA A 61 15.78 -23.45 -1.08
CA ALA A 61 17.24 -23.65 -1.17
C ALA A 61 17.93 -23.50 0.20
N TYR A 62 17.49 -22.54 1.02
CA TYR A 62 17.99 -22.37 2.38
C TYR A 62 17.68 -23.58 3.25
N LYS A 63 16.42 -24.06 3.22
CA LYS A 63 15.98 -25.27 3.93
C LYS A 63 16.75 -26.53 3.49
N SER A 64 17.16 -26.60 2.22
CA SER A 64 18.00 -27.68 1.68
C SER A 64 19.52 -27.48 1.93
N ASN A 65 19.93 -26.59 2.83
CA ASN A 65 21.34 -26.26 3.12
C ASN A 65 22.15 -25.70 1.93
N LYS A 66 21.50 -25.29 0.83
CA LYS A 66 22.16 -24.69 -0.36
C LYS A 66 22.31 -23.18 -0.17
N LYS A 67 23.13 -22.75 0.79
CA LYS A 67 23.25 -21.35 1.24
C LYS A 67 23.64 -20.36 0.12
N SER A 68 24.59 -20.73 -0.75
CA SER A 68 25.02 -19.86 -1.87
C SER A 68 23.90 -19.65 -2.91
N LEU A 69 23.16 -20.71 -3.24
CA LEU A 69 22.01 -20.62 -4.14
C LEU A 69 20.89 -19.77 -3.53
N ALA A 70 20.59 -19.98 -2.25
CA ALA A 70 19.59 -19.17 -1.53
C ALA A 70 19.97 -17.68 -1.55
N HIS A 71 21.24 -17.35 -1.29
CA HIS A 71 21.71 -15.97 -1.34
C HIS A 71 21.53 -15.35 -2.73
N THR A 72 21.93 -16.07 -3.78
CA THR A 72 21.80 -15.60 -5.17
C THR A 72 20.34 -15.33 -5.56
N LEU A 73 19.43 -16.25 -5.21
CA LEU A 73 17.99 -16.09 -5.46
C LEU A 73 17.40 -14.92 -4.67
N SER A 74 17.83 -14.74 -3.42
CA SER A 74 17.44 -13.59 -2.59
C SER A 74 17.86 -12.26 -3.22
N LEU A 75 19.11 -12.13 -3.68
CA LEU A 75 19.58 -10.93 -4.37
C LEU A 75 18.77 -10.65 -5.64
N ARG A 76 18.48 -11.67 -6.45
CA ARG A 76 17.66 -11.52 -7.65
C ARG A 76 16.25 -11.04 -7.30
N SER A 77 15.61 -11.62 -6.28
CA SER A 77 14.28 -11.17 -5.83
C SER A 77 14.26 -9.72 -5.36
N LYS A 78 15.34 -9.25 -4.72
CA LYS A 78 15.49 -7.86 -4.27
C LYS A 78 15.67 -6.90 -5.45
N SER A 79 16.39 -7.31 -6.48
CA SER A 79 16.61 -6.49 -7.69
C SER A 79 15.33 -6.15 -8.46
N LEU A 80 14.26 -6.93 -8.29
CA LEU A 80 12.96 -6.66 -8.92
C LEU A 80 12.16 -5.56 -8.21
N LEU A 81 12.42 -5.29 -6.92
CA LEU A 81 11.65 -4.34 -6.12
C LEU A 81 11.64 -2.92 -6.71
N PRO A 82 12.79 -2.30 -7.08
CA PRO A 82 12.78 -0.95 -7.62
C PRO A 82 11.92 -0.83 -8.89
N LYS A 83 11.92 -1.86 -9.74
CA LYS A 83 11.13 -1.88 -10.98
C LYS A 83 9.63 -1.97 -10.68
N ILE A 84 9.24 -2.85 -9.76
CA ILE A 84 7.83 -2.99 -9.31
C ILE A 84 7.35 -1.67 -8.70
N THR A 85 8.12 -1.08 -7.79
CA THR A 85 7.80 0.20 -7.15
C THR A 85 7.67 1.32 -8.18
N SER A 86 8.58 1.41 -9.15
CA SER A 86 8.51 2.43 -10.20
C SER A 86 7.27 2.31 -11.09
N LEU A 87 6.89 1.09 -11.48
CA LEU A 87 5.69 0.85 -12.29
C LEU A 87 4.41 1.22 -11.52
N ASN A 88 4.34 0.83 -10.25
CA ASN A 88 3.23 1.17 -9.38
C ASN A 88 3.14 2.68 -9.14
N ALA A 89 4.26 3.35 -8.86
CA ALA A 89 4.31 4.80 -8.69
C ALA A 89 3.82 5.54 -9.94
N ARG A 90 4.22 5.10 -11.14
CA ARG A 90 3.72 5.65 -12.41
C ARG A 90 2.22 5.47 -12.56
N ALA A 91 1.68 4.30 -12.21
CA ALA A 91 0.25 4.05 -12.24
C ALA A 91 -0.51 4.98 -11.28
N VAL A 92 0.00 5.17 -10.06
CA VAL A 92 -0.56 6.10 -9.07
C VAL A 92 -0.54 7.53 -9.59
N SER A 93 0.56 8.01 -10.17
CA SER A 93 0.65 9.36 -10.73
C SER A 93 -0.39 9.61 -11.83
N LEU A 94 -0.64 8.62 -12.70
CA LEU A 94 -1.68 8.73 -13.73
C LEU A 94 -3.09 8.79 -13.13
N ILE A 95 -3.36 7.94 -12.12
CA ILE A 95 -4.64 7.96 -11.39
C ILE A 95 -4.86 9.33 -10.77
N LEU A 96 -3.87 9.88 -10.05
CA LEU A 96 -3.96 11.18 -9.39
C LEU A 96 -4.10 12.34 -10.37
N SER A 97 -3.40 12.28 -11.51
CA SER A 97 -3.51 13.32 -12.55
C SER A 97 -4.90 13.37 -13.18
N SER A 98 -5.65 12.28 -13.13
CA SER A 98 -7.04 12.22 -13.59
C SER A 98 -8.06 12.68 -12.54
N GLN A 99 -7.64 12.88 -11.29
CA GLN A 99 -8.51 13.34 -10.20
C GLN A 99 -8.47 14.86 -10.05
N ASN A 100 -9.62 15.44 -9.73
CA ASN A 100 -9.73 16.86 -9.39
C ASN A 100 -9.42 17.08 -7.90
N LEU A 101 -8.13 17.07 -7.53
CA LEU A 101 -7.69 17.25 -6.13
C LEU A 101 -8.01 18.66 -5.56
N SER A 102 -8.31 19.63 -6.42
CA SER A 102 -8.64 21.02 -6.07
C SER A 102 -10.00 21.23 -5.39
N SER A 103 -10.82 20.18 -5.27
CA SER A 103 -12.11 20.29 -4.58
C SER A 103 -12.07 19.82 -3.12
N GLY A 104 -10.88 19.56 -2.54
CA GLY A 104 -10.78 18.95 -1.22
C GLY A 104 -11.32 17.52 -1.18
N VAL A 105 -11.41 16.86 -2.35
CA VAL A 105 -11.86 15.48 -2.50
C VAL A 105 -10.68 14.65 -3.00
N ILE A 106 -10.41 13.52 -2.35
CA ILE A 106 -9.44 12.54 -2.80
C ILE A 106 -10.10 11.19 -2.98
N ASP A 107 -9.76 10.54 -4.08
CA ASP A 107 -10.23 9.21 -4.37
C ASP A 107 -9.12 8.17 -4.23
N LEU A 108 -9.28 7.31 -3.23
CA LEU A 108 -8.33 6.26 -2.87
C LEU A 108 -8.79 4.88 -3.35
N HIS A 109 -9.94 4.78 -4.05
CA HIS A 109 -10.36 3.49 -4.61
C HIS A 109 -9.33 3.00 -5.65
N GLY A 110 -9.10 1.68 -5.67
CA GLY A 110 -8.19 1.06 -6.63
C GLY A 110 -6.70 1.33 -6.39
N LEU A 111 -6.33 2.07 -5.34
CA LEU A 111 -4.94 2.17 -4.88
C LEU A 111 -4.57 1.00 -3.98
N TYR A 112 -3.30 0.62 -3.97
CA TYR A 112 -2.82 -0.40 -3.03
C TYR A 112 -2.59 0.21 -1.66
N LEU A 113 -2.83 -0.56 -0.59
CA LEU A 113 -2.71 -0.09 0.79
C LEU A 113 -1.39 0.64 1.12
N PRO A 114 -0.21 0.20 0.65
CA PRO A 114 1.05 0.90 0.91
C PRO A 114 1.13 2.28 0.23
N GLU A 115 0.35 2.50 -0.81
CA GLU A 115 0.29 3.75 -1.60
C GLU A 115 -0.69 4.74 -0.95
N VAL A 116 -1.75 4.22 -0.32
CA VAL A 116 -2.84 5.01 0.29
C VAL A 116 -2.33 5.92 1.41
N LEU A 117 -1.54 5.41 2.35
CA LEU A 117 -1.15 6.19 3.54
C LEU A 117 -0.23 7.39 3.22
N PRO A 118 0.85 7.24 2.41
CA PRO A 118 1.67 8.38 2.02
C PRO A 118 0.87 9.44 1.27
N LEU A 119 0.00 8.99 0.37
CA LEU A 119 -0.85 9.87 -0.42
C LEU A 119 -1.85 10.64 0.44
N LEU A 120 -2.55 9.94 1.34
CA LEU A 120 -3.49 10.56 2.28
C LEU A 120 -2.79 11.59 3.18
N SER A 121 -1.59 11.26 3.67
CA SER A 121 -0.80 12.19 4.48
C SER A 121 -0.40 13.44 3.70
N SER A 122 0.04 13.30 2.45
CA SER A 122 0.37 14.45 1.59
C SER A 122 -0.87 15.29 1.34
N PHE A 123 -1.98 14.65 0.95
CA PHE A 123 -3.23 15.33 0.63
C PHE A 123 -3.79 16.13 1.81
N ILE A 124 -3.78 15.58 3.03
CA ILE A 124 -4.19 16.31 4.23
C ILE A 124 -3.28 17.52 4.49
N SER A 125 -1.97 17.38 4.26
CA SER A 125 -1.02 18.49 4.43
C SER A 125 -1.25 19.61 3.40
N ASP A 126 -1.57 19.24 2.16
CA ASP A 126 -1.83 20.18 1.06
C ASP A 126 -3.22 20.81 1.16
N SER A 127 -4.15 20.15 1.87
CA SER A 127 -5.55 20.59 2.02
C SER A 127 -5.81 21.45 3.27
N LYS A 128 -4.78 22.03 3.91
CA LYS A 128 -4.93 22.82 5.15
C LYS A 128 -5.84 24.05 5.00
N ASP A 129 -6.01 24.54 3.79
CA ASP A 129 -6.88 25.69 3.49
C ASP A 129 -8.37 25.29 3.46
N TYR A 130 -8.69 24.01 3.39
CA TYR A 130 -10.06 23.49 3.46
C TYR A 130 -10.48 23.24 4.90
N LYS A 131 -11.73 23.59 5.24
CA LYS A 131 -12.33 23.25 6.54
C LYS A 131 -12.66 21.77 6.65
N THR A 132 -13.12 21.19 5.54
CA THR A 132 -13.45 19.77 5.45
C THR A 132 -12.89 19.20 4.16
N ILE A 133 -12.47 17.94 4.22
CA ILE A 133 -12.05 17.16 3.07
C ILE A 133 -12.88 15.88 2.98
N LEU A 134 -13.07 15.38 1.76
CA LEU A 134 -13.77 14.14 1.49
C LEU A 134 -12.80 13.08 0.97
N ILE A 135 -12.74 11.94 1.65
CA ILE A 135 -11.92 10.80 1.28
C ILE A 135 -12.83 9.70 0.78
N ILE A 136 -12.71 9.32 -0.48
CA ILE A 136 -13.46 8.21 -1.08
C ILE A 136 -12.59 6.96 -0.96
N THR A 137 -13.03 6.00 -0.14
CA THR A 137 -12.35 4.71 0.07
C THR A 137 -12.94 3.59 -0.80
N GLY A 138 -14.09 3.85 -1.45
CA GLY A 138 -14.85 2.91 -2.24
C GLY A 138 -15.98 2.26 -1.43
N ALA A 139 -17.14 2.10 -2.07
CA ALA A 139 -18.27 1.40 -1.48
C ALA A 139 -17.93 -0.08 -1.44
N GLY A 140 -17.58 -0.63 -0.27
CA GLY A 140 -17.35 -2.05 -0.07
C GLY A 140 -18.62 -2.91 -0.26
N HIS A 141 -19.29 -2.79 -1.39
CA HIS A 141 -20.42 -3.63 -1.75
C HIS A 141 -19.89 -5.00 -2.19
N HIS A 142 -19.91 -5.92 -1.22
CA HIS A 142 -20.00 -7.36 -1.41
C HIS A 142 -18.83 -8.10 -2.08
N SER A 143 -17.66 -8.12 -1.45
CA SER A 143 -16.83 -9.33 -1.47
C SER A 143 -17.43 -10.36 -0.49
N LYS A 144 -18.43 -11.13 -0.96
CA LYS A 144 -18.88 -12.37 -0.31
C LYS A 144 -17.78 -13.46 -0.32
N ALA A 145 -16.68 -13.21 -1.02
CA ALA A 145 -15.48 -14.03 -1.02
C ALA A 145 -14.32 -13.23 -0.44
N HIS A 146 -13.96 -13.55 0.81
CA HIS A 146 -12.65 -13.43 1.48
C HIS A 146 -11.80 -12.14 1.47
N ASP A 147 -11.98 -11.17 0.56
CA ASP A 147 -11.23 -9.92 0.54
C ASP A 147 -12.00 -8.79 1.23
N LYS A 148 -11.82 -8.69 2.56
CA LYS A 148 -12.32 -7.56 3.35
C LYS A 148 -11.74 -6.25 2.76
N PRO A 149 -12.52 -5.16 2.64
CA PRO A 149 -11.96 -3.87 2.21
C PRO A 149 -10.89 -3.43 3.22
N VAL A 150 -9.61 -3.50 2.84
CA VAL A 150 -8.47 -3.22 3.74
C VAL A 150 -8.18 -1.72 3.84
N ILE A 151 -8.54 -0.94 2.81
CA ILE A 151 -8.24 0.49 2.73
C ILE A 151 -9.01 1.27 3.80
N ARG A 152 -10.33 1.10 3.86
CA ARG A 152 -11.20 1.80 4.82
C ARG A 152 -10.75 1.67 6.28
N PRO A 153 -10.59 0.46 6.86
CA PRO A 153 -10.19 0.35 8.28
C PRO A 153 -8.81 0.96 8.53
N LYS A 154 -7.88 0.90 7.56
CA LYS A 154 -6.55 1.50 7.72
C LYS A 154 -6.59 3.03 7.67
N VAL A 155 -7.47 3.60 6.85
CA VAL A 155 -7.71 5.05 6.82
C VAL A 155 -8.36 5.51 8.12
N GLU A 156 -9.35 4.78 8.64
CA GLU A 156 -9.98 5.08 9.94
C GLU A 156 -8.97 5.01 11.09
N GLU A 157 -8.12 3.99 11.13
CA GLU A 157 -7.02 3.85 12.10
C GLU A 157 -6.05 5.03 12.00
N TYR A 158 -5.65 5.40 10.78
CA TYR A 158 -4.76 6.54 10.55
C TYR A 158 -5.35 7.85 11.08
N LEU A 159 -6.60 8.16 10.72
CA LEU A 159 -7.28 9.39 11.16
C LEU A 159 -7.44 9.44 12.68
N THR A 160 -7.81 8.31 13.30
CA THR A 160 -7.98 8.19 14.75
C THR A 160 -6.64 8.37 15.47
N SER A 161 -5.57 7.72 14.98
CA SER A 161 -4.22 7.85 15.57
C SER A 161 -3.66 9.28 15.53
N LYS A 162 -4.11 10.08 14.55
CA LYS A 162 -3.73 11.48 14.38
C LYS A 162 -4.70 12.47 15.03
N ASN A 163 -5.72 11.98 15.76
CA ASN A 163 -6.75 12.79 16.42
C ASN A 163 -7.54 13.70 15.46
N TYR A 164 -7.73 13.29 14.21
CA TYR A 164 -8.62 13.99 13.29
C TYR A 164 -10.08 13.68 13.63
N LYS A 165 -10.94 14.70 13.52
CA LYS A 165 -12.39 14.51 13.60
C LYS A 165 -12.87 14.05 12.23
N TRP A 166 -13.49 12.89 12.17
CA TRP A 166 -14.03 12.35 10.93
C TRP A 166 -15.42 11.78 11.16
N LYS A 167 -16.22 11.77 10.09
CA LYS A 167 -17.54 11.16 10.06
C LYS A 167 -17.73 10.44 8.73
N GLU A 168 -18.41 9.31 8.77
CA GLU A 168 -18.80 8.63 7.54
C GLU A 168 -19.92 9.42 6.87
N VAL A 169 -19.70 9.82 5.62
CA VAL A 169 -20.67 10.57 4.83
C VAL A 169 -21.00 9.71 3.61
N HIS A 170 -22.28 9.38 3.47
CA HIS A 170 -22.83 8.43 2.51
C HIS A 170 -22.55 6.95 2.83
N LYS A 171 -23.60 6.11 2.70
CA LYS A 171 -23.55 4.62 2.80
C LYS A 171 -22.68 3.94 1.71
N ARG A 172 -21.80 4.70 1.03
CA ARG A 172 -21.04 4.31 -0.17
C ARG A 172 -19.53 4.49 0.01
N GLY A 173 -19.02 4.50 1.25
CA GLY A 173 -17.59 4.41 1.53
C GLY A 173 -16.82 5.71 1.33
N ALA A 174 -17.43 6.85 1.66
CA ALA A 174 -16.74 8.12 1.76
C ALA A 174 -16.67 8.59 3.23
N ILE A 175 -15.55 9.21 3.58
CA ILE A 175 -15.25 9.71 4.92
C ILE A 175 -15.01 11.21 4.79
N GLU A 176 -15.79 12.01 5.51
CA GLU A 176 -15.51 13.44 5.64
C GLU A 176 -14.62 13.65 6.86
N VAL A 177 -13.54 14.42 6.69
CA VAL A 177 -12.60 14.77 7.76
C VAL A 177 -12.62 16.28 7.95
N GLU A 178 -12.84 16.70 9.18
CA GLU A 178 -12.70 18.10 9.58
C GLU A 178 -11.22 18.41 9.82
N LEU A 179 -10.67 19.28 9.00
CA LEU A 179 -9.35 19.84 9.22
C LEU A 179 -9.55 21.04 10.13
N LYS A 180 -9.00 20.96 11.36
CA LYS A 180 -8.93 22.13 12.22
C LYS A 180 -8.04 23.14 11.50
N GLY A 181 -8.67 24.16 10.90
CA GLY A 181 -7.96 25.33 10.42
C GLY A 181 -7.05 25.78 11.54
N THR A 182 -5.75 25.77 11.29
CA THR A 182 -4.80 26.32 12.25
C THR A 182 -5.06 27.82 12.26
N LEU A 183 -6.00 28.26 13.11
CA LEU A 183 -5.96 29.60 13.64
C LEU A 183 -4.66 29.65 14.43
N HIS A 184 -3.61 30.11 13.76
CA HIS A 184 -2.40 30.56 14.44
C HIS A 184 -2.84 31.68 15.38
N TYR A 185 -2.94 31.33 16.66
CA TYR A 185 -2.94 32.30 17.72
C TYR A 185 -1.74 32.03 18.62
N LYS A 186 -0.64 32.72 18.31
CA LYS A 186 0.32 33.08 19.34
C LYS A 186 -0.09 34.47 19.87
N GLN A 187 -0.99 34.49 20.84
CA GLN A 187 -0.76 35.31 22.03
C GLN A 187 0.02 34.40 22.99
N THR A 188 1.08 34.81 23.67
CA THR A 188 1.58 36.12 24.08
C THR A 188 3.10 35.99 24.20
#